data_AF-A0A7W0S450-F1
#
_entry.id   AF-A0A7W0S450-F1
#
_cell.length_a   1.000
_cell.length_b   1.000
_cell.length_c   1.000
_cell.angle_alpha   90.00
_cell.angle_beta   90.00
_cell.angle_gamma   90.00
#
_symmetry.space_group_name_H-M   'P 1'
#
loop_
_entity.id
_entity.type
_entity.pdbx_description
1 polymer ?
#
loop_
_entity_poly.entity_id
_entity_poly.type
_entity_poly.pdbx_seq_one_letter_code
_entity_poly.pdbx_strand_id
1 'polypeptide(L)'
;MVRITEKEFARICGGIFEEKAIICKHNPIGTPEEILLWMLLNCLIVYLSLSEIETPCFKGMPSMQTYREAIHFVLKDRMDKDFNIENYLRELVKK
;
A
#
# COMPACT_ATOMS: atom_id res chain seq x y z
N MET A 1 2.03 19.43 4.09
CA MET A 1 1.58 18.14 3.52
C MET A 1 2.79 17.24 3.41
N VAL A 2 2.75 16.04 4.01
CA VAL A 2 3.86 15.09 3.93
C VAL A 2 3.92 14.53 2.51
N ARG A 3 5.13 14.46 1.95
CA ARG A 3 5.40 13.80 0.66
C ARG A 3 6.33 12.63 0.87
N ILE A 4 6.22 11.61 0.03
CA ILE A 4 7.04 10.40 0.09
C ILE A 4 8.03 10.37 -1.07
N THR A 5 9.28 10.00 -0.78
CA THR A 5 10.31 9.76 -1.81
C THR A 5 10.22 8.32 -2.31
N GLU A 6 10.72 8.04 -3.52
CA GLU A 6 10.82 6.68 -4.04
C GLU A 6 11.59 5.75 -3.08
N LYS A 7 12.70 6.24 -2.51
CA LYS A 7 13.51 5.49 -1.54
C LYS A 7 12.70 5.07 -0.32
N GLU A 8 11.88 5.97 0.20
CA GLU A 8 11.07 5.70 1.38
C GLU A 8 9.90 4.76 1.06
N PHE A 9 9.25 4.94 -0.09
CA PHE A 9 8.23 4.03 -0.57
C PHE A 9 8.79 2.61 -0.77
N ALA A 10 9.98 2.50 -1.36
CA ALA A 10 10.70 1.24 -1.52
C ALA A 10 11.03 0.60 -0.16
N ARG A 11 11.47 1.39 0.83
CA ARG A 11 11.76 0.91 2.19
C ARG A 11 10.52 0.32 2.86
N ILE A 12 9.36 0.97 2.73
CA ILE A 12 8.10 0.47 3.28
C ILE A 12 7.69 -0.83 2.58
N CYS A 13 7.72 -0.87 1.24
CA CYS A 13 7.40 -2.09 0.49
C CYS A 13 8.34 -3.25 0.85
N GLY A 14 9.64 -2.98 1.00
CA GLY A 14 10.64 -3.96 1.41
C GLY A 14 10.36 -4.55 2.78
N GLY A 15 10.08 -3.72 3.79
CA GLY A 15 9.74 -4.20 5.13
C GLY A 15 8.48 -5.08 5.16
N ILE A 16 7.45 -4.71 4.41
CA ILE A 16 6.22 -5.54 4.29
C ILE A 16 6.53 -6.87 3.60
N PHE A 17 7.36 -6.85 2.55
CA PHE A 17 7.74 -8.08 1.84
C PHE A 17 8.55 -9.03 2.74
N GLU A 18 9.51 -8.50 3.51
CA GLU A 18 10.32 -9.27 4.45
C GLU A 18 9.45 -9.95 5.52
N GLU A 19 8.41 -9.28 5.98
CA GLU A 19 7.47 -9.79 6.99
C GLU A 19 6.25 -10.52 6.41
N LYS A 20 6.20 -10.77 5.09
CA LYS A 20 4.98 -11.25 4.40
C LYS A 20 4.36 -12.51 5.03
N ALA A 21 5.19 -13.44 5.49
CA ALA A 21 4.73 -14.67 6.13
C ALA A 21 4.00 -14.41 7.46
N ILE A 22 4.50 -13.48 8.28
CA ILE A 22 3.91 -13.10 9.56
C ILE A 22 2.62 -12.32 9.30
N ILE A 23 2.67 -11.35 8.39
CA ILE A 23 1.52 -10.52 8.04
C ILE A 23 0.35 -11.40 7.55
N CYS A 24 0.59 -12.30 6.60
CA CYS A 24 -0.44 -13.20 6.09
C CYS A 24 -0.95 -14.19 7.17
N LYS A 25 -0.09 -14.66 8.07
CA LYS A 25 -0.48 -15.54 9.18
C LYS A 25 -1.47 -14.86 10.14
N HIS A 26 -1.30 -13.58 10.41
CA HIS A 26 -2.12 -12.83 11.37
C HIS A 26 -3.36 -12.16 10.74
N ASN A 27 -3.45 -12.13 9.41
CA ASN A 27 -4.55 -11.53 8.67
C ASN A 27 -5.17 -12.56 7.71
N PRO A 28 -6.02 -13.48 8.17
CA PRO A 28 -6.48 -14.62 7.36
C PRO A 28 -7.63 -14.29 6.39
N ILE A 29 -8.01 -13.02 6.22
CA ILE A 29 -9.13 -12.60 5.37
C ILE A 29 -8.57 -12.00 4.07
N GLY A 30 -8.87 -12.65 2.95
CA GLY A 30 -8.38 -12.26 1.61
C GLY A 30 -7.23 -13.14 1.13
N THR A 31 -6.78 -12.92 -0.11
CA THR A 31 -5.58 -13.57 -0.65
C THR A 31 -4.30 -12.92 -0.07
N PRO A 32 -3.14 -13.60 -0.10
CA PRO A 32 -1.88 -13.00 0.32
C PRO A 32 -1.60 -11.66 -0.35
N GLU A 33 -1.89 -11.53 -1.65
CA GLU A 33 -1.69 -10.29 -2.40
C GLU A 33 -2.59 -9.15 -1.89
N GLU A 34 -3.85 -9.46 -1.58
CA GLU A 34 -4.80 -8.50 -1.00
C GLU A 34 -4.35 -8.02 0.38
N ILE A 35 -3.90 -8.95 1.22
CA ILE A 35 -3.40 -8.67 2.57
C ILE A 35 -2.18 -7.74 2.53
N LEU A 36 -1.22 -8.01 1.64
CA LEU A 36 0.01 -7.20 1.54
C LEU A 36 -0.28 -5.80 1.02
N LEU A 37 -1.18 -5.65 0.04
CA LEU A 37 -1.60 -4.35 -0.48
C LEU A 37 -2.43 -3.56 0.55
N TRP A 38 -3.30 -4.24 1.30
CA TRP A 38 -4.01 -3.65 2.43
C TRP A 38 -3.04 -3.14 3.49
N MET A 39 -2.03 -3.93 3.85
CA MET A 39 -1.01 -3.51 4.81
C MET A 39 -0.27 -2.26 4.31
N LEU A 40 0.16 -2.26 3.05
CA LEU A 40 0.82 -1.10 2.43
C LEU A 40 -0.07 0.15 2.48
N LEU A 41 -1.36 0.02 2.13
CA LEU A 41 -2.30 1.15 2.18
C LEU A 41 -2.39 1.73 3.59
N ASN A 42 -2.49 0.89 4.63
CA ASN A 42 -2.52 1.36 6.02
C ASN A 42 -1.21 2.06 6.43
N CYS A 43 -0.05 1.50 6.05
CA CYS A 43 1.23 2.17 6.29
C CYS A 43 1.28 3.55 5.63
N LEU A 44 0.76 3.69 4.41
CA LEU A 44 0.72 4.98 3.70
C LEU A 44 -0.25 5.97 4.35
N ILE A 45 -1.43 5.53 4.78
CA ILE A 45 -2.41 6.37 5.50
C ILE A 45 -1.75 7.00 6.73
N VAL A 46 -1.06 6.18 7.54
CA VAL A 46 -0.34 6.63 8.74
C VAL A 46 0.85 7.53 8.38
N TYR A 47 1.69 7.09 7.46
CA TYR A 47 2.91 7.81 7.06
C TYR A 47 2.60 9.21 6.50
N LEU A 48 1.60 9.30 5.63
CA LEU A 48 1.19 10.56 4.99
C LEU A 48 0.27 11.40 5.89
N SER A 49 -0.08 10.88 7.08
CA SER A 49 -0.99 11.51 8.03
C SER A 49 -2.32 11.92 7.36
N LEU A 50 -2.91 11.00 6.60
CA LEU A 50 -4.17 11.26 5.91
C LEU A 50 -5.30 11.42 6.91
N SER A 51 -6.14 12.43 6.68
CA SER A 51 -7.39 12.58 7.42
C SER A 51 -8.43 11.53 6.99
N GLU A 52 -9.50 11.37 7.78
CA GLU A 52 -10.58 10.44 7.45
C GLU A 52 -11.21 10.70 6.08
N ILE A 53 -11.34 11.98 5.68
CA ILE A 53 -11.91 12.36 4.37
C ILE A 53 -10.99 12.04 3.19
N GLU A 54 -9.68 11.90 3.44
CA GLU A 54 -8.68 11.53 2.44
C GLU A 54 -8.47 10.01 2.36
N THR A 55 -8.98 9.26 3.34
CA THR A 55 -8.80 7.83 3.45
C THR A 55 -9.80 7.10 2.53
N PRO A 56 -9.34 6.24 1.60
CA PRO A 56 -10.24 5.50 0.72
C PRO A 56 -11.21 4.60 1.50
N CYS A 57 -12.52 4.80 1.26
CA CYS A 57 -13.57 3.95 1.79
C CYS A 57 -14.13 3.07 0.66
N PHE A 58 -14.08 1.75 0.85
CA PHE A 58 -14.53 0.79 -0.14
C PHE A 58 -15.98 0.35 0.11
N LYS A 59 -16.75 0.14 -0.97
CA LYS A 59 -18.07 -0.48 -0.89
C LYS A 59 -17.92 -1.99 -1.12
N GLY A 60 -18.28 -2.80 -0.12
CA GLY A 60 -18.19 -4.26 -0.21
C GLY A 60 -16.78 -4.80 0.09
N MET A 61 -16.50 -6.01 -0.40
CA MET A 61 -15.21 -6.67 -0.20
C MET A 61 -14.17 -6.13 -1.19
N PRO A 62 -13.10 -5.45 -0.73
CA PRO A 62 -12.07 -4.92 -1.62
C PRO A 62 -11.30 -6.05 -2.29
N SER A 63 -10.97 -5.86 -3.57
CA SER A 63 -10.11 -6.77 -4.33
C SER A 63 -8.67 -6.28 -4.38
N MET A 64 -7.74 -7.11 -4.86
CA MET A 64 -6.37 -6.68 -5.19
C MET A 64 -6.35 -5.40 -6.04
N GLN A 65 -7.21 -5.33 -7.07
CA GLN A 65 -7.27 -4.18 -7.97
C GLN A 65 -7.76 -2.92 -7.23
N THR A 66 -8.73 -3.09 -6.34
CA THR A 66 -9.25 -2.01 -5.48
C THR A 66 -8.15 -1.39 -4.62
N TYR A 67 -7.29 -2.21 -4.02
CA TYR A 67 -6.17 -1.70 -3.22
C TYR A 67 -5.09 -1.03 -4.09
N ARG A 68 -4.79 -1.57 -5.28
CA ARG A 68 -3.85 -0.91 -6.21
C ARG A 68 -4.33 0.50 -6.57
N GLU A 69 -5.58 0.63 -6.98
CA GLU A 69 -6.19 1.93 -7.33
C GLU A 69 -6.17 2.90 -6.15
N ALA A 70 -6.46 2.42 -4.94
CA ALA A 70 -6.41 3.23 -3.73
C ALA A 70 -4.99 3.73 -3.42
N ILE A 71 -3.97 2.90 -3.59
CA ILE A 71 -2.56 3.29 -3.40
C ILE A 71 -2.17 4.36 -4.43
N HIS A 72 -2.52 4.19 -5.70
CA HIS A 72 -2.30 5.22 -6.73
C HIS A 72 -3.00 6.53 -6.39
N PHE A 73 -4.25 6.47 -5.95
CA PHE A 73 -5.02 7.64 -5.56
C PHE A 73 -4.37 8.39 -4.38
N VAL A 74 -3.96 7.66 -3.34
CA VAL A 74 -3.29 8.23 -2.16
C VAL A 74 -1.97 8.91 -2.55
N LEU A 75 -1.22 8.33 -3.48
CA LEU A 75 0.10 8.82 -3.87
C LEU A 75 0.09 9.94 -4.92
N LYS A 76 -0.99 10.10 -5.71
CA LYS A 76 -1.08 10.99 -6.87
C LYS A 76 -0.45 12.37 -6.69
N ASP A 77 -0.77 13.06 -5.59
CA ASP A 77 -0.27 14.42 -5.30
C ASP A 77 0.68 14.46 -4.08
N ARG A 78 1.16 13.29 -3.65
CA ARG A 78 1.97 13.10 -2.43
C ARG A 78 3.34 12.47 -2.70
N MET A 79 3.71 12.24 -3.96
CA MET A 79 5.07 11.90 -4.32
C MET A 79 5.96 13.14 -4.32
N ASP A 80 7.18 13.02 -3.79
CA ASP A 80 8.18 14.09 -3.85
C ASP A 80 8.68 14.32 -5.28
N LYS A 81 8.88 13.21 -6.01
CA LYS A 81 9.13 13.14 -7.45
C LYS A 81 8.35 11.95 -8.00
N ASP A 82 7.92 12.02 -9.25
CA ASP A 82 7.23 10.91 -9.89
C ASP A 82 8.15 9.68 -9.97
N PHE A 83 7.64 8.54 -9.52
CA PHE A 83 8.29 7.23 -9.67
C PHE A 83 7.26 6.17 -10.03
N ASN A 84 7.73 5.04 -10.56
CA ASN A 84 6.84 3.98 -11.02
C ASN A 84 6.37 3.10 -9.85
N ILE A 85 5.22 3.46 -9.27
CA ILE A 85 4.54 2.73 -8.18
C ILE A 85 4.36 1.25 -8.53
N GLU A 86 3.98 0.94 -9.77
CA GLU A 86 3.64 -0.43 -10.20
C GLU A 86 4.82 -1.40 -10.12
N ASN A 87 6.06 -0.92 -10.30
CA ASN A 87 7.25 -1.78 -10.15
C ASN A 87 7.33 -2.36 -8.74
N TYR A 88 7.11 -1.53 -7.72
CA TYR A 88 7.13 -1.93 -6.31
C TYR A 88 5.92 -2.79 -5.95
N LEU A 89 4.73 -2.44 -6.43
CA LEU A 89 3.53 -3.23 -6.16
C LEU A 89 3.59 -4.63 -6.78
N ARG A 90 4.29 -4.81 -7.90
CA ARG A 90 4.51 -6.13 -8.52
C ARG A 90 5.49 -6.98 -7.72
N GLU A 91 6.59 -6.39 -7.26
CA GLU A 91 7.56 -7.11 -6.43
C GLU A 91 6.98 -7.45 -5.06
N LEU A 92 6.18 -6.56 -4.47
CA LEU A 92 5.51 -6.79 -3.17
C LEU A 92 4.61 -8.04 -3.18
N VAL A 93 3.84 -8.23 -4.26
CA VAL A 93 2.87 -9.34 -4.37
C VAL A 93 3.43 -10.57 -5.09
N LYS A 94 4.74 -10.58 -5.36
CA LYS A 94 5.40 -11.69 -6.05
C LYS A 94 5.40 -12.93 -5.15
N LYS A 95 5.00 -14.07 -5.71
CA LYS A 95 4.97 -15.36 -5.02
C LYS A 95 6.36 -15.75 -4.53
#